data_AF-A0A844KNA9-F1
#
_entry.id   AF-A0A844KNA9-F1
#
_cell.length_a   1.000
_cell.length_b   1.000
_cell.length_c   1.000
_cell.angle_alpha   90.00
_cell.angle_beta   90.00
_cell.angle_gamma   90.00
#
_symmetry.space_group_name_H-M   'P 1'
#
loop_
_entity.id
_entity.type
_entity.pdbx_description
1 polymer ?
#
loop_
_entity_poly.entity_id
_entity_poly.type
_entity_poly.pdbx_seq_one_letter_code
_entity_poly.pdbx_strand_id
1 'polypeptide(L)'
;MEGVFFISFYETMLLQQKQLQQKLTDIQKQLQQLPEGKLICTRCGNRTKWYRSNGHTKTYIPKDQKPYASQLAIRRYLLEKQKEYQTNLDALAYIFPS
;
A
#
# COMPACT_ATOMS: atom_id res chain seq x y z
N MET A 1 2.11 41.11 0.08
CA MET A 1 2.89 39.91 -0.29
C MET A 1 2.34 38.63 0.31
N GLU A 2 1.78 38.64 1.53
CA GLU A 2 1.28 37.43 2.19
C GLU A 2 0.12 36.71 1.48
N GLY A 3 -0.80 37.45 0.85
CA GLY A 3 -1.94 36.84 0.13
C GLY A 3 -1.56 35.98 -1.08
N VAL A 4 -0.46 36.29 -1.77
CA VAL A 4 0.02 35.51 -2.93
C VAL A 4 0.67 34.20 -2.47
N PHE A 5 1.39 34.24 -1.35
CA PHE A 5 1.94 33.04 -0.71
C PHE A 5 0.83 32.08 -0.25
N PHE A 6 -0.24 32.62 0.35
CA PHE A 6 -1.35 31.81 0.82
C PHE A 6 -2.10 31.11 -0.32
N ILE A 7 -2.35 31.80 -1.43
CA ILE A 7 -2.98 31.22 -2.63
C ILE A 7 -2.07 30.14 -3.24
N SER A 8 -0.79 30.42 -3.43
CA SER A 8 0.17 29.44 -3.97
C SER A 8 0.25 28.19 -3.10
N PHE A 9 0.26 28.36 -1.77
CA PHE A 9 0.29 27.25 -0.83
C PHE A 9 -0.99 26.41 -0.90
N TYR A 10 -2.17 27.05 -0.94
CA TYR A 10 -3.45 26.33 -1.08
C TYR A 10 -3.53 25.53 -2.39
N GLU A 11 -3.09 26.10 -3.51
CA GLU A 11 -3.00 25.38 -4.80
C GLU A 11 -2.07 24.16 -4.72
N THR A 12 -0.94 24.27 -4.00
CA THR A 12 -0.04 23.13 -3.81
C THR A 12 -0.69 22.00 -3.02
N MET A 13 -1.48 22.33 -1.99
CA MET A 13 -2.21 21.34 -1.19
C MET A 13 -3.28 20.62 -2.02
N LEU A 14 -4.06 21.36 -2.83
CA LEU A 14 -5.04 20.76 -3.76
C LEU A 14 -4.36 19.83 -4.78
N LEU A 15 -3.20 20.22 -5.30
CA LEU A 15 -2.44 19.38 -6.21
C LEU A 15 -1.96 18.09 -5.52
N GLN A 16 -1.44 18.19 -4.30
CA GLN A 16 -1.02 17.03 -3.51
C GLN A 16 -2.19 16.07 -3.23
N GLN A 17 -3.36 16.60 -2.89
CA GLN A 17 -4.57 15.80 -2.67
C GLN A 17 -4.94 15.00 -3.93
N LYS A 18 -4.98 15.65 -5.10
CA LYS A 18 -5.24 14.99 -6.39
C LYS A 18 -4.21 13.90 -6.70
N GLN A 19 -2.94 14.18 -6.47
CA GLN A 19 -1.86 13.20 -6.69
C GLN A 19 -2.00 11.98 -5.78
N LEU A 20 -2.37 12.17 -4.50
CA LEU A 20 -2.59 11.07 -3.56
C LEU A 20 -3.80 10.22 -3.97
N GLN A 21 -4.90 10.83 -4.39
CA GLN A 21 -6.08 10.12 -4.89
C GLN A 21 -5.76 9.29 -6.14
N GLN A 22 -4.97 9.83 -7.06
CA GLN A 22 -4.52 9.10 -8.24
C GLN A 22 -3.66 7.88 -7.84
N LYS A 23 -2.68 8.08 -6.95
CA LYS A 23 -1.83 6.98 -6.44
C LYS A 23 -2.64 5.89 -5.75
N LEU A 24 -3.66 6.25 -4.96
CA LEU A 24 -4.56 5.28 -4.34
C LEU A 24 -5.33 4.47 -5.38
N THR A 25 -5.85 5.14 -6.42
CA THR A 25 -6.55 4.47 -7.53
C THR A 25 -5.63 3.48 -8.27
N ASP A 26 -4.39 3.88 -8.51
CA ASP A 26 -3.40 3.01 -9.18
C ASP A 26 -3.01 1.81 -8.31
N ILE A 27 -2.82 2.01 -7.00
CA ILE A 27 -2.57 0.92 -6.05
C ILE A 27 -3.76 -0.05 -6.01
N GLN A 28 -4.99 0.45 -6.00
CA GLN A 28 -6.19 -0.41 -6.03
C GLN A 28 -6.24 -1.29 -7.28
N LYS A 29 -5.92 -0.74 -8.46
CA LYS A 29 -5.82 -1.52 -9.71
C LYS A 29 -4.73 -2.58 -9.64
N GLN A 30 -3.56 -2.26 -9.09
CA GLN A 30 -2.47 -3.23 -8.91
C GLN A 30 -2.86 -4.35 -7.93
N LEU A 31 -3.55 -4.02 -6.83
CA LEU A 31 -4.03 -4.98 -5.84
C LEU A 31 -5.06 -5.96 -6.42
N GLN A 32 -5.90 -5.53 -7.37
CA GLN A 32 -6.86 -6.42 -8.07
C GLN A 32 -6.17 -7.49 -8.92
N GLN A 33 -4.96 -7.23 -9.41
CA GLN A 33 -4.18 -8.17 -10.22
C GLN A 33 -3.33 -9.14 -9.39
N LEU A 34 -3.21 -8.92 -8.08
CA LEU A 34 -2.36 -9.70 -7.19
C LEU A 34 -3.14 -10.76 -6.41
N PRO A 35 -2.57 -11.95 -6.17
CA PRO A 35 -3.24 -13.02 -5.45
C PRO A 35 -3.58 -12.62 -4.02
N GLU A 36 -4.75 -13.06 -3.55
CA GLU A 36 -5.18 -12.78 -2.18
C GLU A 36 -4.42 -13.61 -1.14
N GLY A 37 -4.36 -13.07 0.08
CA GLY A 37 -3.76 -13.72 1.25
C GLY A 37 -2.53 -13.00 1.77
N LYS A 38 -2.11 -13.40 2.96
CA LYS A 38 -0.95 -12.85 3.67
C LYS A 38 0.24 -13.79 3.54
N LEU A 39 1.37 -13.27 3.05
CA LEU A 39 2.63 -13.98 3.11
C LEU A 39 3.13 -14.06 4.56
N ILE A 40 3.41 -15.28 5.01
CA ILE A 40 4.06 -15.57 6.28
C ILE A 40 5.41 -16.21 5.98
N CYS A 41 6.47 -15.62 6.54
CA CYS A 41 7.82 -16.15 6.46
C CYS A 41 8.21 -16.72 7.82
N THR A 42 8.68 -17.97 7.86
CA THR A 42 9.16 -18.62 9.08
C THR A 42 10.56 -19.16 8.85
N ARG A 43 11.48 -18.84 9.76
CA ARG A 43 12.85 -19.37 9.72
C ARG A 43 12.86 -20.80 10.27
N CYS A 44 13.44 -21.72 9.53
CA CYS A 44 13.61 -23.13 9.87
C CYS A 44 15.09 -23.49 9.69
N GLY A 45 15.89 -23.26 10.74
CA GLY A 45 17.35 -23.34 10.67
C GLY A 45 17.93 -22.36 9.66
N ASN A 46 18.68 -22.88 8.67
CA ASN A 46 19.27 -22.10 7.58
C ASN A 46 18.33 -21.85 6.40
N ARG A 47 17.09 -22.35 6.46
CA ARG A 47 16.11 -22.21 5.38
C ARG A 47 14.94 -21.34 5.83
N THR A 48 14.36 -20.58 4.90
CA THR A 48 13.10 -19.87 5.12
C THR A 48 11.96 -20.67 4.49
N LYS A 49 10.92 -20.94 5.26
CA LYS A 49 9.65 -21.49 4.77
C LYS A 49 8.66 -20.36 4.55
N TRP A 50 7.89 -20.46 3.47
CA TRP A 50 6.86 -19.50 3.11
C TRP A 50 5.50 -20.15 3.24
N TYR A 51 4.52 -19.40 3.73
CA TYR A 51 3.14 -19.82 3.85
C TYR A 51 2.22 -18.70 3.39
N ARG A 52 1.11 -19.08 2.75
CA ARG A 52 -0.03 -18.19 2.50
C ARG A 52 -1.02 -18.38 3.65
N SER A 53 -1.47 -17.29 4.25
CA SER A 53 -2.61 -17.30 5.16
C SER A 53 -3.81 -16.60 4.54
N ASN A 54 -4.99 -17.23 4.64
CA ASN A 54 -6.27 -16.62 4.31
C ASN A 54 -7.03 -16.11 5.56
N GLY A 55 -6.37 -16.08 6.72
CA GLY A 55 -6.98 -15.72 8.01
C GLY A 55 -7.37 -16.91 8.87
N HIS A 56 -7.65 -18.07 8.27
CA HIS A 56 -8.07 -19.28 8.99
C HIS A 56 -7.02 -20.40 8.91
N THR A 57 -6.45 -20.61 7.73
CA THR A 57 -5.49 -21.70 7.46
C THR A 57 -4.17 -21.14 6.93
N LYS A 58 -3.10 -21.92 7.13
CA LYS A 58 -1.77 -21.62 6.58
C LYS A 58 -1.40 -22.71 5.58
N THR A 59 -1.27 -22.34 4.31
CA THR A 59 -0.87 -23.26 3.23
C THR A 59 0.60 -23.04 2.92
N TYR A 60 1.39 -24.12 2.90
CA TYR A 60 2.80 -24.06 2.55
C TYR A 60 2.98 -23.65 1.08
N ILE A 61 3.90 -22.72 0.82
CA ILE A 61 4.30 -22.31 -0.53
C ILE A 61 5.65 -22.97 -0.82
N PRO A 62 5.74 -23.90 -1.77
CA PRO A 62 7.01 -24.52 -2.13
C PRO A 62 7.92 -23.56 -2.92
N LYS A 63 9.22 -23.88 -3.00
CA LYS A 63 10.25 -22.96 -3.49
C LYS A 63 10.15 -22.66 -4.99
N ASP A 64 9.64 -23.60 -5.76
CA ASP A 64 9.31 -23.45 -7.18
C ASP A 64 8.26 -22.34 -7.40
N GLN A 65 7.35 -22.17 -6.46
CA GLN A 65 6.36 -21.09 -6.43
C GLN A 65 6.91 -19.78 -5.84
N LYS A 66 8.21 -19.52 -5.98
CA LYS A 66 8.83 -18.24 -5.62
C LYS A 66 8.13 -17.03 -6.29
N PRO A 67 7.73 -17.06 -7.57
CA PRO A 67 6.99 -15.94 -8.17
C PRO A 67 5.70 -15.61 -7.42
N TYR A 68 4.96 -16.64 -6.99
CA TYR A 68 3.73 -16.48 -6.20
C TYR A 68 4.01 -15.86 -4.82
N ALA A 69 5.06 -16.33 -4.12
CA ALA A 69 5.48 -15.72 -2.86
C ALA A 69 5.89 -14.24 -3.04
N SER A 70 6.59 -13.91 -4.12
CA SER A 70 6.95 -12.53 -4.47
C SER A 70 5.71 -11.66 -4.70
N GLN A 71 4.70 -12.16 -5.42
CA GLN A 71 3.44 -11.43 -5.62
C GLN A 71 2.72 -11.13 -4.31
N LEU A 72 2.68 -12.09 -3.37
CA LEU A 72 2.11 -11.85 -2.03
C LEU A 72 2.93 -10.82 -1.22
N ALA A 73 4.26 -10.79 -1.40
CA ALA A 73 5.11 -9.76 -0.79
C ALA A 73 4.82 -8.37 -1.37
N ILE A 74 4.67 -8.26 -2.70
CA ILE A 74 4.28 -7.02 -3.38
C ILE A 74 2.91 -6.56 -2.88
N ARG A 75 1.93 -7.47 -2.80
CA ARG A 75 0.60 -7.16 -2.26
C ARG A 75 0.70 -6.57 -0.85
N ARG A 76 1.49 -7.19 0.04
CA ARG A 76 1.70 -6.67 1.40
C ARG A 76 2.27 -5.25 1.37
N TYR A 77 3.30 -5.01 0.57
CA TYR A 77 3.89 -3.67 0.44
C TYR A 77 2.87 -2.63 -0.05
N LEU A 78 2.09 -2.97 -1.09
CA LEU A 78 1.08 -2.08 -1.64
C LEU A 78 -0.04 -1.76 -0.65
N LEU A 79 -0.47 -2.72 0.17
CA LEU A 79 -1.44 -2.48 1.24
C LEU A 79 -0.91 -1.49 2.30
N GLU A 80 0.36 -1.61 2.71
CA GLU A 80 0.96 -0.65 3.62
C GLU A 80 1.08 0.74 2.98
N LYS A 81 1.46 0.82 1.70
CA LYS A 81 1.50 2.08 0.95
C LYS A 81 0.13 2.72 0.79
N GLN A 82 -0.91 1.91 0.55
CA GLN A 82 -2.29 2.38 0.51
C GLN A 82 -2.69 3.04 1.84
N LYS A 83 -2.36 2.39 2.97
CA LYS A 83 -2.64 2.91 4.30
C LYS A 83 -1.93 4.23 4.57
N GLU A 84 -0.65 4.32 4.20
CA GLU A 84 0.15 5.56 4.28
C GLU A 84 -0.51 6.70 3.49
N TYR A 85 -0.90 6.47 2.24
CA TYR A 85 -1.54 7.49 1.41
C TYR A 85 -2.94 7.88 1.90
N GLN A 86 -3.72 6.94 2.43
CA GLN A 86 -5.00 7.25 3.04
C GLN A 86 -4.81 8.15 4.27
N THR A 87 -3.85 7.81 5.13
CA THR A 87 -3.53 8.61 6.32
C THR A 87 -3.10 10.03 5.95
N ASN A 88 -2.29 10.17 4.91
CA ASN A 88 -1.86 11.49 4.41
C ASN A 88 -3.04 12.30 3.83
N LEU A 89 -3.97 11.64 3.14
CA LEU A 89 -5.19 12.28 2.64
C LEU A 89 -6.10 12.76 3.77
N ASP A 90 -6.28 11.92 4.79
CA ASP A 90 -7.09 12.25 5.97
C ASP A 90 -6.47 13.43 6.74
N ALA A 91 -5.14 13.46 6.86
CA ALA A 91 -4.41 14.58 7.47
C ALA A 91 -4.58 15.89 6.67
N LEU A 92 -4.49 15.83 5.34
CA LEU A 92 -4.73 17.00 4.49
C LEU A 92 -6.18 17.50 4.62
N ALA A 93 -7.16 16.60 4.67
CA ALA A 93 -8.57 16.95 4.86
C ALA A 93 -8.85 17.58 6.23
N TYR A 94 -8.11 17.16 7.27
CA TYR A 94 -8.18 17.76 8.60
C TYR A 94 -7.59 19.18 8.65
N ILE A 95 -6.46 19.40 7.97
CA ILE A 95 -5.75 20.69 7.97
C ILE A 95 -6.43 21.70 7.04
N PHE A 96 -6.99 21.24 5.91
CA PHE A 96 -7.67 22.05 4.90
C PHE A 96 -9.07 21.50 4.64
N PRO A 97 -10.03 21.70 5.57
CA PRO A 97 -11.43 21.38 5.32
C PRO A 97 -11.94 22.24 4.17
N SER A 98 -12.74 21.62 3.30
CA SER A 98 -13.36 22.29 2.13
C SER A 98 -14.56 23.13 2.52
#